data_AF-B6VX81-F1
#
_entry.id   AF-B6VX81-F1
#
_cell.length_a   1.000
_cell.length_b   1.000
_cell.length_c   1.000
_cell.angle_alpha   90.00
_cell.angle_beta   90.00
_cell.angle_gamma   90.00
#
_symmetry.space_group_name_H-M   'P 1'
#
loop_
_entity.id
_entity.type
_entity.pdbx_description
1 polymer ?
#
loop_
_entity_poly.entity_id
_entity_poly.type
_entity_poly.pdbx_seq_one_letter_code
_entity_poly.pdbx_strand_id
1 'polypeptide(L)'
;MEEIKYYCYICDEELTDTNNSDEHIILNAIGGHLHSNKLLCKRCNNTLGDTADAKLAEDLSFYTDMLKVKKVRKNPHKQIMLDDEGREVAVYNAGEKIELRRPYVDKEENQGNISIHITARNEKELKGILNGLIREGTISQEEADKLIEKAVTVEHKPILHKRNCISQEAFPSIIKSAVNYYLFKTQDTPRIKHLIPYIVGEKDAKEVLYLHHFKKLPYDDTKEEVTHMIHIEGSKDTALLYAMMEYYGIFIYIVVLDSNYHGDDINETYTYDTVEGCEITRTFSLPLTLEELNVFREQPYDEYVKNLPYIEERCDRVMNIWQRRKDHEELSKTIEKAFGKYPDGCVITEEMISEIGDEIMKFVENKLSSQI
;
A
#
# COMPACT_ATOMS: atom_id res chain seq x y z
N MET A 1 -21.60 -33.37 -22.42
CA MET A 1 -21.43 -32.32 -21.40
C MET A 1 -21.03 -31.07 -22.16
N GLU A 2 -21.83 -30.01 -22.11
CA GLU A 2 -21.41 -28.72 -22.66
C GLU A 2 -20.25 -28.19 -21.81
N GLU A 3 -19.21 -27.72 -22.47
CA GLU A 3 -18.03 -27.15 -21.84
C GLU A 3 -18.41 -25.78 -21.29
N ILE A 4 -18.18 -25.55 -19.98
CA ILE A 4 -18.49 -24.26 -19.35
C ILE A 4 -17.48 -23.24 -19.87
N LYS A 5 -17.98 -22.23 -20.57
CA LYS A 5 -17.18 -21.13 -21.10
C LYS A 5 -17.21 -19.94 -20.15
N TYR A 6 -16.05 -19.31 -19.96
CA TYR A 6 -15.89 -18.07 -19.21
C TYR A 6 -15.58 -16.94 -20.17
N TYR A 7 -15.94 -15.70 -19.80
CA TYR A 7 -15.73 -14.52 -20.63
C TYR A 7 -15.11 -13.40 -19.78
N CYS A 8 -14.21 -12.63 -20.38
CA CYS A 8 -13.67 -11.43 -19.77
C CYS A 8 -14.81 -10.44 -19.54
N TYR A 9 -15.08 -10.07 -18.29
CA TYR A 9 -16.22 -9.19 -18.01
C TYR A 9 -16.06 -7.77 -18.58
N ILE A 10 -14.86 -7.36 -18.98
CA ILE A 10 -14.59 -6.03 -19.56
C ILE A 10 -14.80 -6.01 -21.08
N CYS A 11 -14.25 -6.99 -21.79
CA CYS A 11 -14.23 -6.98 -23.26
C CYS A 11 -15.07 -8.09 -23.91
N ASP A 12 -15.81 -8.86 -23.11
CA ASP A 12 -16.67 -9.98 -23.52
C ASP A 12 -15.95 -11.07 -24.34
N GLU A 13 -14.61 -11.11 -24.30
CA GLU A 13 -13.80 -12.12 -25.02
C GLU A 13 -13.79 -13.44 -24.24
N GLU A 14 -13.99 -14.57 -24.93
CA GLU A 14 -13.91 -15.91 -24.32
C GLU A 14 -12.54 -16.14 -23.68
N LEU A 15 -12.54 -16.60 -22.42
CA LEU A 15 -11.35 -16.92 -21.66
C LEU A 15 -10.93 -18.36 -21.96
N THR A 16 -9.71 -18.49 -22.45
CA THR A 16 -9.02 -19.73 -22.79
C THR A 16 -7.71 -19.80 -22.01
N ASP A 17 -7.05 -20.97 -22.00
CA ASP A 17 -5.73 -21.14 -21.36
C ASP A 17 -4.64 -20.21 -21.91
N THR A 18 -4.85 -19.64 -23.09
CA THR A 18 -3.87 -18.76 -23.74
C THR A 18 -4.03 -17.29 -23.34
N ASN A 19 -5.27 -16.83 -23.15
CA ASN A 19 -5.58 -15.42 -22.89
C ASN A 19 -6.11 -15.14 -21.48
N ASN A 20 -6.44 -16.16 -20.67
CA ASN A 20 -6.91 -15.96 -19.30
C ASN A 20 -5.81 -15.36 -18.41
N SER A 21 -6.23 -14.51 -17.47
CA SER A 21 -5.33 -13.93 -16.47
C SER A 21 -5.59 -14.58 -15.11
N ASP A 22 -4.52 -14.96 -14.41
CA ASP A 22 -4.55 -15.31 -12.99
C ASP A 22 -4.73 -14.04 -12.15
N GLU A 23 -5.97 -13.56 -12.11
CA GLU A 23 -6.32 -12.26 -11.55
C GLU A 23 -6.48 -12.35 -10.04
N HIS A 24 -5.78 -11.48 -9.31
CA HIS A 24 -5.94 -11.38 -7.87
C HIS A 24 -7.07 -10.41 -7.55
N ILE A 25 -8.00 -10.84 -6.70
CA ILE A 25 -9.18 -10.04 -6.35
C ILE A 25 -8.78 -8.78 -5.59
N ILE A 26 -7.96 -8.93 -4.55
CA ILE A 26 -7.16 -7.84 -3.99
C ILE A 26 -5.76 -7.95 -4.58
N LEU A 27 -5.12 -6.84 -4.95
CA LEU A 27 -3.83 -6.89 -5.62
C LEU A 27 -2.79 -7.66 -4.82
N ASN A 28 -2.06 -8.56 -5.48
CA ASN A 28 -0.97 -9.27 -4.82
C ASN A 28 0.15 -8.34 -4.32
N ALA A 29 0.36 -7.23 -5.03
CA ALA A 29 1.30 -6.19 -4.65
C ALA A 29 1.09 -5.71 -3.21
N ILE A 30 -0.16 -5.59 -2.77
CA ILE A 30 -0.49 -5.13 -1.41
C ILE A 30 -0.79 -6.30 -0.45
N GLY A 31 -0.59 -7.55 -0.86
CA GLY A 31 -0.81 -8.73 -0.01
C GLY A 31 -2.11 -9.48 -0.24
N GLY A 32 -2.82 -9.24 -1.35
CA GLY A 32 -3.97 -10.08 -1.72
C GLY A 32 -3.55 -11.48 -2.16
N HIS A 33 -4.34 -12.48 -1.75
CA HIS A 33 -4.09 -13.91 -2.01
C HIS A 33 -5.22 -14.60 -2.76
N LEU A 34 -6.47 -14.14 -2.61
CA LEU A 34 -7.59 -14.68 -3.38
C LEU A 34 -7.46 -14.31 -4.86
N HIS A 35 -7.57 -15.32 -5.73
CA HIS A 35 -7.33 -15.18 -7.17
C HIS A 35 -8.26 -16.05 -8.00
N SER A 36 -8.45 -15.70 -9.27
CA SER A 36 -9.30 -16.41 -10.22
C SER A 36 -8.79 -16.26 -11.65
N ASN A 37 -8.81 -17.36 -12.40
CA ASN A 37 -8.49 -17.39 -13.82
C ASN A 37 -9.72 -17.23 -14.73
N LYS A 38 -10.88 -16.86 -14.16
CA LYS A 38 -12.19 -16.86 -14.83
C LYS A 38 -12.81 -15.48 -15.01
N LEU A 39 -12.08 -14.41 -14.68
CA LEU A 39 -12.63 -13.05 -14.63
C LEU A 39 -12.16 -12.14 -15.78
N LEU A 40 -10.85 -12.12 -16.04
CA LEU A 40 -10.22 -11.19 -16.97
C LEU A 40 -9.31 -11.89 -17.96
N CYS A 41 -9.22 -11.31 -19.17
CA CYS A 41 -8.15 -11.65 -20.11
C CYS A 41 -6.86 -10.87 -19.78
N LYS A 42 -5.71 -11.41 -20.19
CA LYS A 42 -4.38 -10.83 -19.96
C LYS A 42 -4.29 -9.38 -20.44
N ARG A 43 -4.88 -9.05 -21.60
CA ARG A 43 -4.86 -7.68 -22.14
C ARG A 43 -5.54 -6.70 -21.19
N CYS A 44 -6.79 -6.95 -20.82
CA CYS A 44 -7.54 -6.08 -19.92
C CYS A 44 -6.88 -6.00 -18.54
N ASN A 45 -6.38 -7.13 -18.02
CA ASN A 45 -5.67 -7.12 -16.75
C ASN A 45 -4.38 -6.29 -16.80
N ASN A 46 -3.56 -6.44 -17.83
CA ASN A 46 -2.32 -5.67 -17.97
C ASN A 46 -2.59 -4.16 -18.08
N THR A 47 -3.62 -3.75 -18.82
CA THR A 47 -4.00 -2.33 -18.91
C THR A 47 -4.33 -1.74 -17.53
N LEU A 48 -5.10 -2.46 -16.72
CA LEU A 48 -5.42 -2.02 -15.34
C LEU A 48 -4.20 -2.09 -14.43
N GLY A 49 -3.37 -3.12 -14.63
CA GLY A 49 -2.07 -3.34 -14.00
C GLY A 49 -1.12 -2.15 -14.15
N ASP A 50 -1.06 -1.58 -15.35
CA ASP A 50 -0.18 -0.45 -15.70
C ASP A 50 -0.79 0.92 -15.32
N THR A 51 -2.03 0.95 -14.82
CA THR A 51 -2.76 2.20 -14.50
C THR A 51 -3.25 2.21 -13.05
N ALA A 52 -4.53 1.94 -12.82
CA ALA A 52 -5.16 2.10 -11.50
C ALA A 52 -4.58 1.12 -10.46
N ASP A 53 -4.21 -0.10 -10.86
CA ASP A 53 -3.63 -1.08 -9.94
C ASP A 53 -2.22 -0.69 -9.51
N ALA A 54 -1.39 -0.21 -10.45
CA ALA A 54 -0.06 0.33 -10.14
C ALA A 54 -0.17 1.49 -9.14
N LYS A 55 -1.18 2.36 -9.32
CA LYS A 55 -1.40 3.48 -8.41
C LYS A 55 -1.84 3.02 -7.02
N LEU A 56 -2.79 2.09 -6.92
CA LEU A 56 -3.21 1.56 -5.61
C LEU A 56 -2.05 0.88 -4.88
N ALA A 57 -1.22 0.13 -5.60
CA ALA A 57 -0.02 -0.49 -5.04
C ALA A 57 1.02 0.55 -4.57
N GLU A 58 1.21 1.64 -5.30
CA GLU A 58 2.10 2.74 -4.91
C GLU A 58 1.61 3.44 -3.64
N ASP A 59 0.33 3.82 -3.59
CA ASP A 59 -0.25 4.55 -2.46
C ASP A 59 -0.14 3.73 -1.16
N LEU A 60 -0.39 2.43 -1.26
CA LEU A 60 -0.38 1.49 -0.13
C LEU A 60 0.99 0.87 0.18
N SER A 61 2.02 1.15 -0.63
CA SER A 61 3.36 0.54 -0.49
C SER A 61 4.00 0.73 0.89
N PHE A 62 3.66 1.81 1.61
CA PHE A 62 4.16 2.05 2.97
C PHE A 62 3.84 0.89 3.89
N TYR A 63 2.56 0.54 3.97
CA TYR A 63 2.09 -0.53 4.84
C TYR A 63 2.58 -1.89 4.36
N THR A 64 2.61 -2.11 3.04
CA THR A 64 3.15 -3.35 2.45
C THR A 64 4.58 -3.63 2.89
N ASP A 65 5.46 -2.62 2.76
CA ASP A 65 6.89 -2.78 3.01
C ASP A 65 7.19 -2.76 4.52
N MET A 66 6.55 -1.84 5.26
CA MET A 66 6.68 -1.73 6.71
C MET A 66 6.26 -3.03 7.42
N LEU A 67 5.10 -3.59 7.07
CA LEU A 67 4.58 -4.81 7.70
C LEU A 67 5.23 -6.08 7.16
N LYS A 68 6.16 -5.98 6.20
CA LYS A 68 6.77 -7.12 5.50
C LYS A 68 5.71 -8.12 5.04
N VAL A 69 4.66 -7.60 4.39
CA VAL A 69 3.47 -8.37 4.01
C VAL A 69 3.87 -9.55 3.13
N LYS A 70 3.33 -10.73 3.43
CA LYS A 70 3.55 -11.93 2.62
C LYS A 70 2.85 -11.75 1.26
N LYS A 71 3.52 -12.11 0.17
CA LYS A 71 3.00 -12.00 -1.19
C LYS A 71 3.21 -13.32 -1.92
N VAL A 72 2.19 -13.75 -2.67
CA VAL A 72 2.31 -14.83 -3.66
C VAL A 72 3.46 -14.60 -4.65
N ARG A 73 3.63 -13.37 -5.15
CA ARG A 73 4.68 -13.01 -6.13
C ARG A 73 5.71 -12.05 -5.50
N LYS A 74 6.99 -12.28 -5.79
CA LYS A 74 8.08 -11.36 -5.40
C LYS A 74 8.13 -10.19 -6.38
N ASN A 75 7.36 -9.14 -6.08
CA ASN A 75 7.44 -7.88 -6.81
C ASN A 75 8.16 -6.85 -5.93
N PRO A 76 9.33 -6.33 -6.34
CA PRO A 76 9.97 -5.23 -5.62
C PRO A 76 9.10 -3.98 -5.78
N HIS A 77 8.60 -3.44 -4.67
CA HIS A 77 7.99 -2.11 -4.66
C HIS A 77 9.07 -1.06 -4.43
N LYS A 78 8.81 0.13 -4.98
CA LYS A 78 9.58 1.33 -4.65
C LYS A 78 8.65 2.18 -3.81
N GLN A 79 8.88 2.19 -2.51
CA GLN A 79 8.21 3.14 -1.65
C GLN A 79 8.79 4.52 -1.94
N ILE A 80 7.98 5.43 -2.49
CA ILE A 80 8.38 6.82 -2.67
C ILE A 80 7.94 7.63 -1.45
N MET A 81 8.86 8.40 -0.89
CA MET A 81 8.63 9.34 0.20
C MET A 81 9.25 10.69 -0.16
N LEU A 82 8.87 11.73 0.58
CA LEU A 82 9.53 13.02 0.53
C LEU A 82 10.52 13.12 1.70
N ASP A 83 11.66 13.75 1.49
CA ASP A 83 12.50 14.19 2.62
C ASP A 83 12.06 15.56 3.16
N ASP A 84 12.80 16.06 4.15
CA ASP A 84 12.59 17.35 4.81
C ASP A 84 12.76 18.56 3.88
N GLU A 85 13.42 18.38 2.74
CA GLU A 85 13.57 19.37 1.68
C GLU A 85 12.50 19.22 0.57
N GLY A 86 11.55 18.28 0.72
CA GLY A 86 10.50 18.02 -0.27
C GLY A 86 10.96 17.23 -1.50
N ARG A 87 12.11 16.57 -1.42
CA ARG A 87 12.68 15.76 -2.50
C ARG A 87 12.15 14.33 -2.45
N GLU A 88 11.87 13.76 -3.62
CA GLU A 88 11.44 12.39 -3.76
C GLU A 88 12.61 11.42 -3.55
N VAL A 89 12.45 10.54 -2.59
CA VAL A 89 13.39 9.46 -2.29
C VAL A 89 12.71 8.11 -2.42
N ALA A 90 13.43 7.15 -2.99
CA ALA A 90 13.05 5.75 -3.00
C ALA A 90 13.56 5.08 -1.73
N VAL A 91 12.64 4.48 -0.99
CA VAL A 91 12.89 3.77 0.26
C VAL A 91 12.75 2.28 -0.01
N TYR A 92 13.74 1.51 0.42
CA TYR A 92 13.79 0.07 0.23
C TYR A 92 13.93 -0.63 1.57
N ASN A 93 13.46 -1.88 1.63
CA ASN A 93 13.56 -2.77 2.79
C ASN A 93 13.14 -2.09 4.10
N ALA A 94 11.98 -1.42 4.11
CA ALA A 94 11.46 -0.72 5.29
C ALA A 94 12.45 0.33 5.89
N GLY A 95 13.25 0.98 5.04
CA GLY A 95 14.13 2.08 5.44
C GLY A 95 15.61 1.73 5.56
N GLU A 96 16.02 0.47 5.33
CA GLU A 96 17.45 0.10 5.35
C GLU A 96 18.27 0.80 4.27
N LYS A 97 17.62 1.14 3.15
CA LYS A 97 18.26 1.82 2.02
C LYS A 97 17.36 2.92 1.50
N ILE A 98 17.91 4.13 1.42
CA ILE A 98 17.26 5.33 0.91
C ILE A 98 18.10 5.85 -0.25
N GLU A 99 17.47 6.12 -1.38
CA GLU A 99 18.12 6.68 -2.57
C GLU A 99 17.31 7.86 -3.11
N LEU A 100 17.98 8.96 -3.48
CA LEU A 100 17.33 10.03 -4.25
C LEU A 100 16.75 9.46 -5.54
N ARG A 101 15.47 9.74 -5.83
CA ARG A 101 14.81 9.22 -7.03
C ARG A 101 15.38 9.86 -8.31
N ARG A 102 15.69 11.15 -8.21
CA ARG A 102 16.26 11.98 -9.26
C ARG A 102 17.23 12.99 -8.65
N PRO A 103 18.20 13.49 -9.44
CA PRO A 103 18.98 14.64 -8.99
C PRO A 103 18.11 15.90 -8.94
N TYR A 104 18.51 16.83 -8.09
CA TYR A 104 17.89 18.14 -7.93
C TYR A 104 18.87 19.21 -8.40
N VAL A 105 18.36 20.16 -9.19
CA VAL A 105 19.15 21.26 -9.75
C VAL A 105 18.34 22.53 -9.58
N ASP A 106 18.67 23.31 -8.55
CA ASP A 106 18.08 24.61 -8.30
C ASP A 106 18.95 25.69 -8.93
N LYS A 107 18.35 26.48 -9.82
CA LYS A 107 18.98 27.62 -10.49
C LYS A 107 18.27 28.89 -10.03
N GLU A 108 18.97 29.78 -9.35
CA GLU A 108 18.46 31.12 -9.00
C GLU A 108 19.23 32.17 -9.79
N GLU A 109 18.52 33.01 -10.53
CA GLU A 109 19.13 34.13 -11.28
C GLU A 109 18.84 35.45 -10.55
N ASN A 110 19.89 36.09 -10.05
CA ASN A 110 19.80 37.37 -9.34
C ASN A 110 20.77 38.37 -9.96
N GLN A 111 20.23 39.41 -10.61
CA GLN A 111 20.99 40.55 -11.15
C GLN A 111 22.19 40.15 -12.04
N GLY A 112 22.04 39.10 -12.86
CA GLY A 112 23.08 38.60 -13.75
C GLY A 112 24.06 37.59 -13.13
N ASN A 113 23.91 37.27 -11.84
CA ASN A 113 24.59 36.14 -11.20
C ASN A 113 23.64 34.94 -11.13
N ILE A 114 24.13 33.78 -11.57
CA ILE A 114 23.41 32.50 -11.49
C ILE A 114 23.97 31.72 -10.28
N SER A 115 23.12 31.46 -9.29
CA SER A 115 23.40 30.49 -8.23
C SER A 115 22.90 29.12 -8.66
N ILE A 116 23.74 28.09 -8.55
CA ILE A 116 23.38 26.72 -8.91
C ILE A 116 23.63 25.82 -7.71
N HIS A 117 22.57 25.16 -7.24
CA HIS A 117 22.65 24.11 -6.22
C HIS A 117 22.27 22.77 -6.84
N ILE A 118 23.17 21.79 -6.72
CA ILE A 118 22.98 20.45 -7.29
C ILE A 118 23.07 19.41 -6.18
N THR A 119 22.03 18.59 -6.07
CA THR A 119 22.04 17.36 -5.28
C THR A 119 21.98 16.17 -6.23
N ALA A 120 22.98 15.29 -6.18
CA ALA A 120 23.08 14.11 -7.03
C ALA A 120 23.38 12.86 -6.19
N ARG A 121 23.01 11.68 -6.71
CA ARG A 121 23.23 10.39 -6.02
C ARG A 121 24.70 10.02 -5.88
N ASN A 122 25.54 10.49 -6.81
CA ASN A 122 26.96 10.19 -6.85
C ASN A 122 27.69 11.17 -7.79
N GLU A 123 29.02 11.14 -7.74
CA GLU A 123 29.89 12.00 -8.54
C GLU A 123 29.71 11.80 -10.06
N LYS A 124 29.39 10.57 -10.51
CA LYS A 124 29.14 10.29 -11.94
C LYS A 124 27.90 11.02 -12.43
N GLU A 125 26.82 11.03 -11.64
CA GLU A 125 25.60 11.77 -11.95
C GLU A 125 25.84 13.29 -11.93
N LEU A 126 26.56 13.80 -10.91
CA LEU A 126 26.96 15.20 -10.84
C LEU A 126 27.71 15.65 -12.11
N LYS A 127 28.73 14.89 -12.53
CA LYS A 127 29.48 15.18 -13.77
C LYS A 127 28.58 15.15 -15.00
N GLY A 128 27.62 14.23 -15.05
CA GLY A 128 26.62 14.17 -16.12
C GLY A 128 25.77 15.44 -16.21
N ILE A 129 25.30 15.95 -15.07
CA ILE A 129 24.51 17.18 -14.98
C ILE A 129 25.34 18.39 -15.40
N LEU A 130 26.57 18.53 -14.87
CA LEU A 130 27.46 19.64 -15.19
C LEU A 130 27.79 19.69 -16.69
N ASN A 131 28.04 18.54 -17.32
CA ASN A 131 28.24 18.44 -18.77
C ASN A 131 27.01 18.90 -19.57
N GLY A 132 25.79 18.64 -19.05
CA GLY A 132 24.55 19.17 -19.61
C GLY A 132 24.51 20.69 -19.56
N LEU A 133 24.80 21.28 -18.39
CA LEU A 133 24.81 22.73 -18.16
C LEU A 133 25.85 23.45 -19.03
N ILE A 134 27.01 22.85 -19.27
CA ILE A 134 28.04 23.36 -20.19
C ILE A 134 27.51 23.40 -21.63
N ARG A 135 26.86 22.32 -22.09
CA ARG A 135 26.31 22.24 -23.45
C ARG A 135 25.18 23.25 -23.68
N GLU A 136 24.40 23.53 -22.64
CA GLU A 136 23.36 24.57 -22.64
C GLU A 136 23.94 25.99 -22.62
N GLY A 137 25.24 26.16 -22.34
CA GLY A 137 25.88 27.46 -22.18
C GLY A 137 25.51 28.17 -20.87
N THR A 138 24.97 27.45 -19.88
CA THR A 138 24.62 28.02 -18.56
C THR A 138 25.87 28.30 -17.72
N ILE A 139 26.90 27.45 -17.84
CA ILE A 139 28.18 27.56 -17.14
C ILE A 139 29.34 27.22 -18.08
N SER A 140 30.53 27.71 -17.75
CA SER A 140 31.80 27.35 -18.36
C SER A 140 32.40 26.07 -17.77
N GLN A 141 33.41 25.50 -18.45
CA GLN A 141 34.15 24.35 -17.92
C GLN A 141 34.85 24.67 -16.59
N GLU A 142 35.43 25.88 -16.46
CA GLU A 142 36.12 26.30 -15.23
C GLU A 142 35.16 26.42 -14.04
N GLU A 143 33.91 26.83 -14.27
CA GLU A 143 32.88 26.89 -13.23
C GLU A 143 32.40 25.50 -12.82
N ALA A 144 32.27 24.58 -13.78
CA ALA A 144 31.95 23.19 -13.50
C ALA A 144 33.04 22.52 -12.64
N ASP A 145 34.31 22.76 -12.96
CA ASP A 145 35.44 22.21 -12.19
C ASP A 145 35.44 22.75 -10.74
N LYS A 146 35.15 24.05 -10.55
CA LYS A 146 34.98 24.65 -9.21
C LYS A 146 33.79 24.06 -8.43
N LEU A 147 32.70 23.71 -9.11
CA LEU A 147 31.54 23.06 -8.47
C LEU A 147 31.89 21.63 -8.02
N ILE A 148 32.69 20.90 -8.81
CA ILE A 148 33.19 19.58 -8.44
C ILE A 148 34.12 19.67 -7.22
N GLU A 149 35.04 20.64 -7.18
CA GLU A 149 35.93 20.85 -6.03
C GLU A 149 35.18 21.19 -4.74
N LYS A 150 34.03 21.89 -4.85
CA LYS A 150 33.15 22.21 -3.72
C LYS A 150 32.20 21.08 -3.33
N ALA A 151 32.11 20.01 -4.13
CA ALA A 151 31.17 18.93 -3.87
C ALA A 151 31.56 18.15 -2.61
N VAL A 152 30.61 17.96 -1.71
CA VAL A 152 30.79 17.19 -0.48
C VAL A 152 29.89 15.97 -0.54
N THR A 153 30.44 14.79 -0.20
CA THR A 153 29.62 13.60 0.02
C THR A 153 29.13 13.59 1.46
N VAL A 154 27.81 13.57 1.64
CA VAL A 154 27.17 13.58 2.96
C VAL A 154 26.36 12.29 3.12
N GLU A 155 26.48 11.64 4.28
CA GLU A 155 25.56 10.58 4.68
C GLU A 155 24.20 11.21 4.99
N HIS A 156 23.23 11.02 4.11
CA HIS A 156 21.91 11.63 4.24
C HIS A 156 20.99 10.75 5.10
N LYS A 157 20.60 11.26 6.28
CA LYS A 157 19.61 10.64 7.19
C LYS A 157 18.35 11.52 7.27
N PRO A 158 17.55 11.57 6.19
CA PRO A 158 16.39 12.46 6.14
C PRO A 158 15.29 12.04 7.11
N ILE A 159 14.52 13.03 7.54
CA ILE A 159 13.17 12.77 8.06
C ILE A 159 12.28 12.53 6.84
N LEU A 160 11.66 11.36 6.80
CA LEU A 160 10.84 10.96 5.66
C LEU A 160 9.37 11.26 5.93
N HIS A 161 8.74 11.95 4.98
CA HIS A 161 7.34 12.28 4.95
C HIS A 161 6.63 11.43 3.90
N LYS A 162 5.54 10.77 4.29
CA LYS A 162 4.64 10.10 3.36
C LYS A 162 3.21 10.49 3.63
N ARG A 163 2.50 10.82 2.55
CA ARG A 163 1.06 10.99 2.58
C ARG A 163 0.40 9.61 2.58
N ASN A 164 -0.25 9.26 3.68
CA ASN A 164 -0.97 8.00 3.82
C ASN A 164 -2.43 8.19 3.38
N CYS A 165 -2.64 8.30 2.08
CA CYS A 165 -3.97 8.33 1.48
C CYS A 165 -3.98 7.53 0.17
N ILE A 166 -5.13 6.93 -0.15
CA ILE A 166 -5.36 6.38 -1.48
C ILE A 166 -5.83 7.52 -2.38
N SER A 167 -5.09 7.74 -3.47
CA SER A 167 -5.35 8.77 -4.46
C SER A 167 -6.55 8.40 -5.35
N GLN A 168 -7.12 9.40 -6.04
CA GLN A 168 -8.31 9.18 -6.86
C GLN A 168 -8.01 8.28 -8.07
N GLU A 169 -6.79 8.35 -8.59
CA GLU A 169 -6.28 7.55 -9.69
C GLU A 169 -6.27 6.04 -9.35
N ALA A 170 -6.26 5.68 -8.06
CA ALA A 170 -6.35 4.30 -7.60
C ALA A 170 -7.79 3.78 -7.43
N PHE A 171 -8.79 4.66 -7.41
CA PHE A 171 -10.20 4.28 -7.15
C PHE A 171 -10.76 3.22 -8.11
N PRO A 172 -10.46 3.24 -9.43
CA PRO A 172 -10.90 2.18 -10.34
C PRO A 172 -10.43 0.78 -9.92
N SER A 173 -9.25 0.67 -9.29
CA SER A 173 -8.72 -0.61 -8.78
C SER A 173 -9.52 -1.14 -7.57
N ILE A 174 -10.02 -0.23 -6.72
CA ILE A 174 -10.91 -0.60 -5.60
C ILE A 174 -12.24 -1.15 -6.14
N ILE A 175 -12.83 -0.46 -7.12
CA ILE A 175 -14.08 -0.90 -7.77
C ILE A 175 -13.86 -2.25 -8.48
N LYS A 176 -12.74 -2.41 -9.19
CA LYS A 176 -12.33 -3.67 -9.82
C LYS A 176 -12.31 -4.81 -8.80
N SER A 177 -11.68 -4.59 -7.65
CA SER A 177 -11.56 -5.59 -6.59
C SER A 177 -12.93 -6.03 -6.05
N ALA A 178 -13.84 -5.07 -5.83
CA ALA A 178 -15.22 -5.34 -5.43
C ALA A 178 -16.00 -6.16 -6.48
N VAL A 179 -15.93 -5.75 -7.76
CA VAL A 179 -16.58 -6.46 -8.87
C VAL A 179 -16.02 -7.86 -9.05
N ASN A 180 -14.69 -8.02 -8.97
CA ASN A 180 -14.02 -9.31 -9.05
C ASN A 180 -14.52 -10.27 -7.96
N TYR A 181 -14.65 -9.79 -6.72
CA TYR A 181 -15.14 -10.61 -5.61
C TYR A 181 -16.60 -11.00 -5.79
N TYR A 182 -17.46 -10.06 -6.21
CA TYR A 182 -18.86 -10.35 -6.51
C TYR A 182 -18.99 -11.43 -7.59
N LEU A 183 -18.30 -11.26 -8.73
CA LEU A 183 -18.33 -12.23 -9.82
C LEU A 183 -17.75 -13.59 -9.42
N PHE A 184 -16.71 -13.60 -8.57
CA PHE A 184 -16.13 -14.82 -8.04
C PHE A 184 -17.16 -15.63 -7.23
N LYS A 185 -18.05 -14.94 -6.50
CA LYS A 185 -19.10 -15.58 -5.68
C LYS A 185 -20.36 -15.93 -6.46
N THR A 186 -20.81 -15.07 -7.36
CA THR A 186 -22.17 -15.16 -7.94
C THR A 186 -22.18 -15.52 -9.43
N GLN A 187 -21.12 -15.22 -10.17
CA GLN A 187 -21.06 -15.29 -11.63
C GLN A 187 -22.12 -14.43 -12.36
N ASP A 188 -22.77 -13.47 -11.67
CA ASP A 188 -23.79 -12.57 -12.25
C ASP A 188 -23.16 -11.35 -12.94
N THR A 189 -22.56 -11.58 -14.12
CA THR A 189 -21.98 -10.51 -14.94
C THR A 189 -22.99 -9.45 -15.40
N PRO A 190 -24.21 -9.80 -15.85
CA PRO A 190 -25.18 -8.80 -16.31
C PRO A 190 -25.47 -7.71 -15.29
N ARG A 191 -25.57 -8.05 -13.99
CA ARG A 191 -25.87 -7.08 -12.94
C ARG A 191 -24.80 -6.00 -12.81
N ILE A 192 -23.52 -6.37 -12.86
CA ILE A 192 -22.41 -5.44 -12.60
C ILE A 192 -21.84 -4.79 -13.86
N LYS A 193 -22.37 -5.10 -15.06
CA LYS A 193 -21.82 -4.61 -16.34
C LYS A 193 -21.77 -3.08 -16.42
N HIS A 194 -22.70 -2.40 -15.75
CA HIS A 194 -22.75 -0.95 -15.67
C HIS A 194 -21.58 -0.31 -14.91
N LEU A 195 -20.79 -1.10 -14.16
CA LEU A 195 -19.63 -0.64 -13.40
C LEU A 195 -18.33 -0.59 -14.22
N ILE A 196 -18.30 -1.23 -15.39
CA ILE A 196 -17.09 -1.30 -16.24
C ILE A 196 -16.52 0.09 -16.57
N PRO A 197 -17.32 1.11 -16.98
CA PRO A 197 -16.79 2.44 -17.28
C PRO A 197 -16.03 3.09 -16.11
N TYR A 198 -16.38 2.78 -14.86
CA TYR A 198 -15.66 3.27 -13.69
C TYR A 198 -14.33 2.52 -13.48
N ILE A 199 -14.31 1.22 -13.79
CA ILE A 199 -13.10 0.37 -13.71
C ILE A 199 -12.06 0.76 -14.76
N VAL A 200 -12.50 1.09 -15.98
CA VAL A 200 -11.60 1.49 -17.07
C VAL A 200 -11.27 2.99 -17.06
N GLY A 201 -11.80 3.76 -16.10
CA GLY A 201 -11.51 5.18 -15.93
C GLY A 201 -12.24 6.12 -16.90
N GLU A 202 -13.33 5.66 -17.54
CA GLU A 202 -14.18 6.48 -18.41
C GLU A 202 -15.18 7.35 -17.62
N LYS A 203 -15.53 6.93 -16.41
CA LYS A 203 -16.42 7.68 -15.50
C LYS A 203 -15.75 7.96 -14.16
N ASP A 204 -16.25 8.98 -13.45
CA ASP A 204 -15.76 9.33 -12.11
C ASP A 204 -16.12 8.23 -11.11
N ALA A 205 -15.11 7.54 -10.60
CA ALA A 205 -15.23 6.48 -9.61
C ALA A 205 -16.01 6.92 -8.36
N LYS A 206 -15.99 8.22 -8.01
CA LYS A 206 -16.72 8.76 -6.85
C LYS A 206 -18.23 8.67 -6.98
N GLU A 207 -18.78 8.42 -8.17
CA GLU A 207 -20.23 8.19 -8.29
C GLU A 207 -20.66 6.90 -7.58
N VAL A 208 -19.79 5.88 -7.55
CA VAL A 208 -20.11 4.54 -7.01
C VAL A 208 -19.22 4.14 -5.83
N LEU A 209 -18.13 4.88 -5.57
CA LEU A 209 -17.20 4.64 -4.48
C LEU A 209 -17.36 5.68 -3.38
N TYR A 210 -17.44 5.21 -2.14
CA TYR A 210 -17.61 6.02 -0.94
C TYR A 210 -16.47 5.73 0.02
N LEU A 211 -15.65 6.73 0.36
CA LEU A 211 -14.79 6.66 1.53
C LEU A 211 -15.70 6.63 2.77
N HIS A 212 -15.45 5.72 3.71
CA HIS A 212 -16.29 5.62 4.89
C HIS A 212 -15.49 5.40 6.17
N HIS A 213 -15.83 6.13 7.23
CA HIS A 213 -15.14 6.08 8.51
C HIS A 213 -16.09 5.67 9.62
N PHE A 214 -16.01 4.40 9.99
CA PHE A 214 -16.79 3.88 11.10
C PHE A 214 -16.22 4.36 12.44
N LYS A 215 -17.10 4.76 13.36
CA LYS A 215 -16.73 4.96 14.77
C LYS A 215 -16.45 3.63 15.47
N LYS A 216 -17.21 2.59 15.12
CA LYS A 216 -17.00 1.22 15.57
C LYS A 216 -17.08 0.30 14.36
N LEU A 217 -16.11 -0.60 14.23
CA LEU A 217 -16.12 -1.60 13.16
C LEU A 217 -17.33 -2.54 13.33
N PRO A 218 -17.90 -3.05 12.24
CA PRO A 218 -19.07 -3.94 12.28
C PRO A 218 -18.73 -5.38 12.71
N TYR A 219 -17.46 -5.64 13.01
CA TYR A 219 -16.93 -6.93 13.44
C TYR A 219 -15.99 -6.72 14.64
N ASP A 220 -15.73 -7.80 15.38
CA ASP A 220 -14.71 -7.80 16.43
C ASP A 220 -13.32 -7.96 15.79
N ASP A 221 -12.38 -7.12 16.21
CA ASP A 221 -10.97 -7.23 15.82
C ASP A 221 -10.13 -7.81 16.95
N THR A 222 -9.11 -8.60 16.61
CA THR A 222 -8.07 -8.93 17.57
C THR A 222 -6.97 -7.88 17.50
N LYS A 223 -6.27 -7.66 18.62
CA LYS A 223 -5.23 -6.63 18.73
C LYS A 223 -3.97 -6.90 17.88
N GLU A 224 -3.88 -8.07 17.25
CA GLU A 224 -2.69 -8.51 16.53
C GLU A 224 -2.91 -8.63 15.01
N GLU A 225 -4.15 -8.54 14.56
CA GLU A 225 -4.53 -8.68 13.15
C GLU A 225 -4.32 -7.39 12.37
N VAL A 226 -3.77 -7.52 11.15
CA VAL A 226 -3.80 -6.46 10.13
C VAL A 226 -4.43 -7.02 8.86
N THR A 227 -5.69 -6.67 8.63
CA THR A 227 -6.52 -7.35 7.64
C THR A 227 -6.72 -6.60 6.35
N HIS A 228 -6.78 -7.36 5.26
CA HIS A 228 -7.54 -6.98 4.06
C HIS A 228 -8.89 -7.69 4.10
N MET A 229 -9.96 -7.01 3.75
CA MET A 229 -11.29 -7.60 3.75
C MET A 229 -12.14 -7.11 2.57
N ILE A 230 -12.96 -8.02 2.05
CA ILE A 230 -14.10 -7.69 1.19
C ILE A 230 -15.34 -8.31 1.80
N HIS A 231 -16.34 -7.49 2.04
CA HIS A 231 -17.65 -7.91 2.52
C HIS A 231 -18.72 -7.46 1.53
N ILE A 232 -19.48 -8.40 0.97
CA ILE A 232 -20.63 -8.12 0.10
C ILE A 232 -21.88 -8.28 0.92
N GLU A 233 -22.71 -7.24 0.93
CA GLU A 233 -24.07 -7.31 1.46
C GLU A 233 -25.04 -6.78 0.41
N GLY A 234 -26.07 -7.57 0.12
CA GLY A 234 -27.18 -7.19 -0.72
C GLY A 234 -28.48 -7.53 -0.02
N SER A 235 -29.39 -6.56 0.08
CA SER A 235 -30.67 -6.74 0.76
C SER A 235 -31.81 -6.15 -0.06
N LYS A 236 -32.91 -6.90 -0.15
CA LYS A 236 -34.17 -6.40 -0.76
C LYS A 236 -34.77 -5.25 0.04
N ASP A 237 -34.59 -5.26 1.36
CA ASP A 237 -35.19 -4.27 2.28
C ASP A 237 -34.53 -2.90 2.11
N THR A 238 -33.21 -2.85 1.93
CA THR A 238 -32.48 -1.60 1.67
C THR A 238 -32.40 -1.24 0.18
N ALA A 239 -32.81 -2.17 -0.70
CA ALA A 239 -32.65 -2.10 -2.15
C ALA A 239 -31.21 -1.78 -2.60
N LEU A 240 -30.22 -2.19 -1.80
CA LEU A 240 -28.80 -1.92 -2.03
C LEU A 240 -28.00 -3.22 -2.05
N LEU A 241 -27.14 -3.34 -3.05
CA LEU A 241 -26.02 -4.27 -3.09
C LEU A 241 -24.73 -3.47 -3.10
N TYR A 242 -23.83 -3.78 -2.18
CA TYR A 242 -22.55 -3.10 -2.08
C TYR A 242 -21.43 -4.06 -1.67
N ALA A 243 -20.19 -3.62 -1.84
CA ALA A 243 -19.02 -4.25 -1.26
C ALA A 243 -18.29 -3.27 -0.34
N MET A 244 -18.11 -3.64 0.93
CA MET A 244 -17.19 -2.99 1.85
C MET A 244 -15.78 -3.54 1.62
N MET A 245 -14.89 -2.65 1.22
CA MET A 245 -13.47 -2.89 1.00
C MET A 245 -12.69 -2.37 2.20
N GLU A 246 -11.77 -3.17 2.70
CA GLU A 246 -10.84 -2.80 3.77
C GLU A 246 -9.41 -3.11 3.36
N TYR A 247 -8.53 -2.12 3.56
CA TYR A 247 -7.09 -2.29 3.39
C TYR A 247 -6.34 -2.00 4.69
N TYR A 248 -5.56 -2.99 5.14
CA TYR A 248 -4.76 -2.98 6.38
C TYR A 248 -5.55 -2.64 7.65
N GLY A 249 -6.86 -2.87 7.67
CA GLY A 249 -7.73 -2.46 8.78
C GLY A 249 -7.83 -0.94 9.01
N ILE A 250 -7.34 -0.12 8.07
CA ILE A 250 -7.29 1.35 8.17
C ILE A 250 -8.23 1.98 7.15
N PHE A 251 -8.04 1.64 5.87
CA PHE A 251 -8.73 2.30 4.76
C PHE A 251 -9.99 1.52 4.42
N ILE A 252 -11.15 2.15 4.61
CA ILE A 252 -12.44 1.53 4.37
C ILE A 252 -13.20 2.29 3.29
N TYR A 253 -13.62 1.55 2.27
CA TYR A 253 -14.42 2.06 1.17
C TYR A 253 -15.66 1.22 0.96
N ILE A 254 -16.77 1.85 0.61
CA ILE A 254 -17.99 1.18 0.18
C ILE A 254 -18.14 1.38 -1.33
N VAL A 255 -18.18 0.28 -2.08
CA VAL A 255 -18.49 0.27 -3.52
C VAL A 255 -19.94 -0.11 -3.68
N VAL A 256 -20.76 0.80 -4.18
CA VAL A 256 -22.14 0.50 -4.56
C VAL A 256 -22.12 -0.33 -5.84
N LEU A 257 -22.58 -1.59 -5.74
CA LEU A 257 -22.60 -2.53 -6.85
C LEU A 257 -23.93 -2.50 -7.61
N ASP A 258 -25.04 -2.26 -6.92
CA ASP A 258 -26.39 -2.06 -7.50
C ASP A 258 -27.22 -1.25 -6.49
N SER A 259 -27.58 -0.02 -6.84
CA SER A 259 -28.34 0.89 -5.99
C SER A 259 -29.86 0.68 -6.05
N ASN A 260 -30.32 -0.31 -6.82
CA ASN A 260 -31.72 -0.68 -6.95
C ASN A 260 -31.82 -2.21 -6.97
N TYR A 261 -31.28 -2.82 -5.93
CA TYR A 261 -31.11 -4.26 -5.82
C TYR A 261 -32.45 -4.96 -5.54
N HIS A 262 -32.83 -5.88 -6.42
CA HIS A 262 -34.02 -6.75 -6.29
C HIS A 262 -33.68 -8.25 -6.26
N GLY A 263 -32.40 -8.59 -6.16
CA GLY A 263 -31.93 -9.98 -6.07
C GLY A 263 -32.10 -10.57 -4.67
N ASP A 264 -31.78 -11.85 -4.49
CA ASP A 264 -31.84 -12.51 -3.19
C ASP A 264 -30.81 -11.95 -2.21
N ASP A 265 -31.12 -12.00 -0.91
CA ASP A 265 -30.19 -11.49 0.09
C ASP A 265 -28.85 -12.23 0.02
N ILE A 266 -27.76 -11.48 0.04
CA ILE A 266 -26.39 -12.00 -0.04
C ILE A 266 -25.57 -11.39 1.09
N ASN A 267 -24.78 -12.23 1.77
CA ASN A 267 -23.84 -11.83 2.80
C ASN A 267 -22.59 -12.71 2.68
N GLU A 268 -21.54 -12.18 2.07
CA GLU A 268 -20.31 -12.92 1.75
C GLU A 268 -19.09 -12.14 2.20
N THR A 269 -18.26 -12.72 3.06
CA THR A 269 -17.07 -12.06 3.62
C THR A 269 -15.82 -12.86 3.32
N TYR A 270 -14.80 -12.19 2.80
CA TYR A 270 -13.44 -12.69 2.69
C TYR A 270 -12.52 -11.79 3.50
N THR A 271 -11.78 -12.38 4.45
CA THR A 271 -10.82 -11.67 5.29
C THR A 271 -9.48 -12.38 5.25
N TYR A 272 -8.40 -11.61 5.13
CA TYR A 272 -7.05 -12.13 5.09
C TYR A 272 -6.14 -11.33 6.01
N ASP A 273 -5.43 -12.01 6.90
CA ASP A 273 -4.38 -11.40 7.72
C ASP A 273 -3.11 -11.22 6.88
N THR A 274 -2.72 -9.97 6.67
CA THR A 274 -1.55 -9.61 5.86
C THR A 274 -0.22 -9.85 6.58
N VAL A 275 -0.25 -9.94 7.91
CA VAL A 275 0.91 -10.18 8.77
C VAL A 275 1.12 -11.68 8.95
N GLU A 276 0.12 -12.39 9.45
CA GLU A 276 0.20 -13.83 9.64
C GLU A 276 0.17 -14.60 8.31
N GLY A 277 -0.47 -14.03 7.27
CA GLY A 277 -0.58 -14.64 5.96
C GLY A 277 -1.51 -15.83 5.95
N CYS A 278 -2.71 -15.65 6.51
CA CYS A 278 -3.75 -16.66 6.55
C CYS A 278 -5.14 -16.03 6.36
N GLU A 279 -6.08 -16.83 5.88
CA GLU A 279 -7.49 -16.44 5.85
C GLU A 279 -8.09 -16.49 7.26
N ILE A 280 -8.90 -15.49 7.59
CA ILE A 280 -9.64 -15.40 8.84
C ILE A 280 -11.13 -15.49 8.52
N THR A 281 -11.87 -16.27 9.30
CA THR A 281 -13.33 -16.30 9.18
C THR A 281 -13.91 -15.12 9.94
N ARG A 282 -14.63 -14.25 9.23
CA ARG A 282 -15.44 -13.18 9.81
C ARG A 282 -16.87 -13.28 9.29
N THR A 283 -17.83 -13.00 10.15
CA THR A 283 -19.25 -12.98 9.80
C THR A 283 -19.91 -11.85 10.58
N PHE A 284 -20.54 -10.95 9.86
CA PHE A 284 -21.30 -9.83 10.41
C PHE A 284 -22.33 -9.37 9.36
N SER A 285 -23.29 -8.57 9.80
CA SER A 285 -24.20 -7.86 8.89
C SER A 285 -24.05 -6.37 9.15
N LEU A 286 -24.10 -5.61 8.06
CA LEU A 286 -24.00 -4.18 8.02
C LEU A 286 -25.06 -3.69 7.02
N PRO A 287 -26.34 -3.61 7.41
CA PRO A 287 -27.38 -3.18 6.52
C PRO A 287 -27.23 -1.67 6.28
N LEU A 288 -26.69 -1.29 5.13
CA LEU A 288 -26.55 0.10 4.70
C LEU A 288 -27.64 0.46 3.71
N THR A 289 -28.02 1.73 3.72
CA THR A 289 -28.84 2.37 2.70
C THR A 289 -27.99 3.34 1.87
N LEU A 290 -28.44 3.61 0.64
CA LEU A 290 -27.79 4.64 -0.19
C LEU A 290 -27.88 6.03 0.45
N GLU A 291 -28.95 6.31 1.20
CA GLU A 291 -29.14 7.56 1.93
C GLU A 291 -28.04 7.76 2.99
N GLU A 292 -27.77 6.75 3.83
CA GLU A 292 -26.70 6.82 4.83
C GLU A 292 -25.32 7.09 4.22
N LEU A 293 -25.02 6.45 3.08
CA LEU A 293 -23.77 6.67 2.35
C LEU A 293 -23.66 8.11 1.83
N ASN A 294 -24.76 8.65 1.28
CA ASN A 294 -24.79 10.03 0.79
C ASN A 294 -24.69 11.04 1.95
N VAL A 295 -25.40 10.80 3.06
CA VAL A 295 -25.30 11.61 4.28
C VAL A 295 -23.85 11.68 4.76
N PHE A 296 -23.14 10.55 4.81
CA PHE A 296 -21.73 10.55 5.20
C PHE A 296 -20.83 11.31 4.21
N ARG A 297 -21.08 11.21 2.90
CA ARG A 297 -20.31 11.91 1.87
C ARG A 297 -20.52 13.42 1.92
N GLU A 298 -21.74 13.85 2.16
CA GLU A 298 -22.16 15.25 2.11
C GLU A 298 -22.03 15.98 3.46
N GLN A 299 -21.66 15.24 4.53
CA GLN A 299 -21.51 15.83 5.85
C GLN A 299 -20.47 16.97 5.85
N PRO A 300 -20.70 18.02 6.64
CA PRO A 300 -19.74 19.11 6.74
C PRO A 300 -18.44 18.65 7.44
N TYR A 301 -17.37 19.40 7.21
CA TYR A 301 -16.01 19.04 7.63
C TYR A 301 -15.89 18.81 9.15
N ASP A 302 -16.62 19.57 9.95
CA ASP A 302 -16.67 19.44 11.41
C ASP A 302 -17.26 18.10 11.88
N GLU A 303 -18.27 17.57 11.19
CA GLU A 303 -18.78 16.22 11.45
C GLU A 303 -17.80 15.15 10.99
N TYR A 304 -17.16 15.35 9.84
CA TYR A 304 -16.13 14.44 9.33
C TYR A 304 -14.96 14.30 10.30
N VAL A 305 -14.46 15.41 10.86
CA VAL A 305 -13.32 15.45 11.79
C VAL A 305 -13.58 14.62 13.05
N LYS A 306 -14.84 14.49 13.49
CA LYS A 306 -15.20 13.64 14.65
C LYS A 306 -14.92 12.16 14.42
N ASN A 307 -14.72 11.72 13.18
CA ASN A 307 -14.37 10.34 12.87
C ASN A 307 -12.84 10.10 12.82
N LEU A 308 -12.02 11.16 12.77
CA LEU A 308 -10.55 11.03 12.67
C LEU A 308 -9.92 10.27 13.83
N PRO A 309 -10.31 10.46 15.11
CA PRO A 309 -9.70 9.73 16.22
C PRO A 309 -9.81 8.20 16.07
N TYR A 310 -10.88 7.70 15.45
CA TYR A 310 -11.04 6.26 15.21
C TYR A 310 -10.16 5.74 14.06
N ILE A 311 -9.76 6.61 13.14
CA ILE A 311 -8.78 6.27 12.09
C ILE A 311 -7.38 6.30 12.69
N GLU A 312 -7.08 7.31 13.51
CA GLU A 312 -5.84 7.40 14.28
C GLU A 312 -5.63 6.15 15.14
N GLU A 313 -6.66 5.69 15.87
CA GLU A 313 -6.60 4.46 16.66
C GLU A 313 -6.24 3.23 15.81
N ARG A 314 -6.80 3.10 14.61
CA ARG A 314 -6.49 2.00 13.68
C ARG A 314 -5.05 2.10 13.17
N CYS A 315 -4.61 3.30 12.80
CA CYS A 315 -3.23 3.57 12.40
C CYS A 315 -2.27 3.20 13.53
N ASP A 316 -2.52 3.68 14.75
CA ASP A 316 -1.72 3.41 15.94
C ASP A 316 -1.65 1.91 16.23
N ARG A 317 -2.76 1.18 16.09
CA ARG A 317 -2.76 -0.28 16.23
C ARG A 317 -1.80 -0.94 15.23
N VAL A 318 -1.89 -0.58 13.95
CA VAL A 318 -1.01 -1.13 12.90
C VAL A 318 0.45 -0.76 13.16
N MET A 319 0.74 0.48 13.58
CA MET A 319 2.08 0.93 13.93
C MET A 319 2.63 0.18 15.15
N ASN A 320 1.80 -0.08 16.17
CA ASN A 320 2.19 -0.85 17.35
C ASN A 320 2.50 -2.31 17.01
N ILE A 321 1.74 -2.94 16.10
CA ILE A 321 2.02 -4.29 15.61
C ILE A 321 3.38 -4.32 14.89
N TRP A 322 3.63 -3.34 14.01
CA TRP A 322 4.92 -3.21 13.35
C TRP A 322 6.08 -3.05 14.34
N GLN A 323 5.96 -2.12 15.28
CA GLN A 323 7.02 -1.82 16.25
C GLN A 323 7.37 -3.06 17.08
N ARG A 324 6.37 -3.79 17.59
CA ARG A 324 6.59 -5.04 18.35
C ARG A 324 7.32 -6.09 17.52
N ARG A 325 6.96 -6.25 16.25
CA ARG A 325 7.63 -7.22 15.34
C ARG A 325 9.07 -6.82 15.06
N LYS A 326 9.33 -5.53 14.84
CA LYS A 326 10.68 -5.00 14.65
C LYS A 326 11.54 -5.22 15.89
N ASP A 327 11.00 -4.93 17.07
CA ASP A 327 11.71 -5.14 18.34
C ASP A 327 12.03 -6.62 18.56
N HIS A 328 11.10 -7.52 18.25
CA HIS A 328 11.33 -8.96 18.32
C HIS A 328 12.44 -9.42 17.35
N GLU A 329 12.47 -8.90 16.12
CA GLU A 329 13.51 -9.24 15.14
C GLU A 329 14.89 -8.71 15.54
N GLU A 330 14.97 -7.47 16.03
CA GLU A 330 16.23 -6.88 16.52
C GLU A 330 16.76 -7.62 17.75
N LEU A 331 15.87 -7.99 18.68
CA LEU A 331 16.23 -8.81 19.84
C LEU A 331 16.74 -10.20 19.40
N SER A 332 16.04 -10.85 18.47
CA SER A 332 16.44 -12.17 17.95
C SER A 332 17.83 -12.12 17.30
N LYS A 333 18.12 -11.10 16.48
CA LYS A 333 19.45 -10.89 15.89
C LYS A 333 20.53 -10.63 16.94
N THR A 334 20.19 -9.89 18.00
CA THR A 334 21.11 -9.64 19.11
C THR A 334 21.46 -10.95 19.82
N ILE A 335 20.45 -11.77 20.11
CA ILE A 335 20.62 -13.10 20.71
C ILE A 335 21.47 -14.00 19.79
N GLU A 336 21.12 -14.12 18.51
CA GLU A 336 21.88 -14.93 17.54
C GLU A 336 23.34 -14.48 17.44
N LYS A 337 23.62 -13.18 17.42
CA LYS A 337 24.97 -12.64 17.41
C LYS A 337 25.73 -12.94 18.70
N ALA A 338 25.05 -12.87 19.85
CA ALA A 338 25.64 -13.18 21.15
C ALA A 338 26.06 -14.66 21.22
N PHE A 339 25.15 -15.56 20.84
CA PHE A 339 25.41 -17.01 20.80
C PHE A 339 26.40 -17.41 19.70
N GLY A 340 26.38 -16.74 18.54
CA GLY A 340 27.26 -17.03 17.40
C GLY A 340 28.75 -16.74 17.65
N LYS A 341 29.11 -16.14 18.81
CA LYS A 341 30.51 -16.03 19.25
C LYS A 341 31.10 -17.37 19.69
N TYR A 342 30.25 -18.35 20.00
CA TYR A 342 30.67 -19.62 20.55
C TYR A 342 30.53 -20.75 19.52
N PRO A 343 31.44 -21.74 19.50
CA PRO A 343 31.35 -22.86 18.57
C PRO A 343 30.11 -23.73 18.80
N ASP A 344 29.54 -24.26 17.72
CA ASP A 344 28.44 -25.22 17.78
C ASP A 344 28.79 -26.43 18.66
N GLY A 345 27.89 -26.78 19.59
CA GLY A 345 28.07 -27.91 20.50
C GLY A 345 28.97 -27.65 21.71
N CYS A 346 29.41 -26.40 21.94
CA CYS A 346 30.11 -26.05 23.18
C CYS A 346 29.19 -26.18 24.41
N VAL A 347 29.78 -26.50 25.56
CA VAL A 347 29.06 -26.57 26.83
C VAL A 347 28.78 -25.15 27.30
N ILE A 348 27.50 -24.81 27.50
CA ILE A 348 27.08 -23.50 28.00
C ILE A 348 27.61 -23.32 29.43
N THR A 349 28.46 -22.32 29.66
CA THR A 349 28.97 -21.94 30.99
C THR A 349 28.18 -20.78 31.59
N GLU A 350 28.29 -20.57 32.91
CA GLU A 350 27.67 -19.41 33.58
C GLU A 350 28.20 -18.06 33.06
N GLU A 351 29.50 -17.99 32.71
CA GLU A 351 30.10 -16.80 32.11
C GLU A 351 29.46 -16.45 30.77
N MET A 352 29.23 -17.45 29.90
CA MET A 352 28.56 -17.25 28.61
C MET A 352 27.13 -16.72 28.80
N ILE A 353 26.38 -17.27 29.77
CA ILE A 353 25.03 -16.81 30.09
C ILE A 353 25.06 -15.35 30.56
N SER A 354 26.03 -14.99 31.40
CA SER A 354 26.19 -13.61 31.89
C SER A 354 26.48 -12.63 30.76
N GLU A 355 27.41 -12.97 29.85
CA GLU A 355 27.74 -12.12 28.69
C GLU A 355 26.55 -11.91 27.76
N ILE A 356 25.77 -12.96 27.50
CA ILE A 356 24.54 -12.88 26.70
C ILE A 356 23.50 -12.00 27.42
N GLY A 357 23.36 -12.17 28.74
CA GLY A 357 22.48 -11.35 29.56
C GLY A 357 22.82 -9.87 29.46
N ASP A 358 24.10 -9.51 29.52
CA ASP A 358 24.57 -8.13 29.37
C ASP A 358 24.26 -7.54 27.98
N GLU A 359 24.37 -8.33 26.90
CA GLU A 359 24.02 -7.87 25.56
C GLU A 359 22.51 -7.62 25.39
N ILE A 360 21.67 -8.49 25.98
CA ILE A 360 20.22 -8.30 26.01
C ILE A 360 19.85 -7.07 26.84
N MET A 361 20.49 -6.88 28.01
CA MET A 361 20.24 -5.71 28.86
C MET A 361 20.62 -4.40 28.16
N LYS A 362 21.75 -4.35 27.44
CA LYS A 362 22.11 -3.19 26.62
C LYS A 362 21.08 -2.88 25.54
N PHE A 363 20.50 -3.91 24.91
CA PHE A 363 19.42 -3.71 23.93
C PHE A 363 18.20 -3.05 24.59
N VAL A 364 17.78 -3.55 25.77
CA VAL A 364 16.64 -2.99 26.53
C VAL A 364 16.92 -1.55 26.99
N GLU A 365 18.10 -1.27 27.54
CA GLU A 365 18.50 0.08 27.97
C GLU A 365 18.48 1.09 26.82
N ASN A 366 19.01 0.71 25.65
CA ASN A 366 19.00 1.57 24.46
C ASN A 366 17.57 1.89 24.00
N LYS A 367 16.64 0.92 24.06
CA LYS A 367 15.23 1.14 23.71
C LYS A 367 14.55 2.10 24.68
N LEU A 368 14.71 1.89 25.98
CA LEU A 368 14.13 2.77 27.01
C LEU A 368 14.68 4.20 26.92
N SER A 369 15.96 4.35 26.60
CA SER A 369 16.61 5.66 26.44
C SER A 369 16.16 6.42 25.19
N SER A 370 15.69 5.71 24.17
CA SER A 370 15.20 6.30 22.90
C SER A 370 13.73 6.75 22.92
N GLN A 371 13.01 6.48 24.02
CA GLN A 371 11.61 6.87 24.23
C GLN A 371 11.43 8.08 25.16
N ILE A 372 12.53 8.64 25.67
CA ILE A 372 12.61 9.88 26.47
C ILE A 372 13.11 10.99 25.56
#